data_AF-W4L449-F1
#
_entry.id   AF-W4L449-F1
#
_cell.length_a   1.000
_cell.length_b   1.000
_cell.length_c   1.000
_cell.angle_alpha   90.00
_cell.angle_beta   90.00
_cell.angle_gamma   90.00
#
_symmetry.space_group_name_H-M   'P 1'
#
loop_
_entity.id
_entity.type
_entity.pdbx_description
1 polymer ?
#
loop_
_entity_poly.entity_id
_entity_poly.type
_entity_poly.pdbx_seq_one_letter_code
_entity_poly.pdbx_strand_id
1 'polypeptide(L)'
;MLQSALLLTTLSQADIAFILIGGMAAVAQGATYVTADLDICYQRRPQNYQRLSHALHPFKPRLRGAPVDLPFVLDAATLRAGLNFRPRSWDRPL
;
A
#
# COMPACT_ATOMS: atom_id res chain seq x y z
N MET A 1 10.18 10.15 -0.70
CA MET A 1 9.29 11.33 -0.67
C MET A 1 8.51 11.53 -1.97
N LEU A 2 9.14 11.69 -3.15
CA LEU A 2 8.38 11.89 -4.42
C LEU A 2 7.40 10.76 -4.76
N GLN A 3 7.79 9.50 -4.57
CA GLN A 3 6.93 8.36 -4.89
C GLN A 3 5.70 8.26 -3.97
N SER A 4 5.83 8.60 -2.69
CA SER A 4 4.75 8.55 -1.71
C SER A 4 3.64 9.57 -2.03
N ALA A 5 4.02 10.78 -2.42
CA ALA A 5 3.07 11.83 -2.83
C ALA A 5 2.31 11.44 -4.12
N LEU A 6 3.02 10.87 -5.10
CA LEU A 6 2.41 10.37 -6.33
C LEU A 6 1.41 9.23 -6.04
N LEU A 7 1.77 8.27 -5.18
CA LEU A 7 0.88 7.19 -4.78
C LEU A 7 -0.35 7.70 -4.05
N LEU A 8 -0.19 8.57 -3.04
CA LEU A 8 -1.33 9.17 -2.33
C LEU A 8 -2.28 9.91 -3.27
N THR A 9 -1.73 10.68 -4.21
CA THR A 9 -2.53 11.40 -5.22
C THR A 9 -3.28 10.40 -6.11
N THR A 10 -2.61 9.36 -6.58
CA THR A 10 -3.21 8.33 -7.44
C THR A 10 -4.35 7.61 -6.71
N LEU A 11 -4.15 7.27 -5.43
CA LEU A 11 -5.18 6.61 -4.64
C LEU A 11 -6.41 7.49 -4.42
N SER A 12 -6.18 8.78 -4.15
CA SER A 12 -7.26 9.76 -3.96
C SER A 12 -8.03 10.03 -5.25
N GLN A 13 -7.35 10.23 -6.38
CA GLN A 13 -7.97 10.48 -7.68
C GLN A 13 -8.76 9.27 -8.21
N ALA A 14 -8.37 8.05 -7.83
CA ALA A 14 -9.07 6.83 -8.19
C ALA A 14 -10.30 6.52 -7.31
N ASP A 15 -10.69 7.43 -6.41
CA ASP A 15 -11.81 7.28 -5.48
C ASP A 15 -11.72 5.97 -4.67
N ILE A 16 -10.52 5.68 -4.18
CA ILE A 16 -10.28 4.51 -3.31
C ILE A 16 -10.62 4.90 -1.88
N ALA A 17 -11.42 4.07 -1.22
CA ALA A 17 -11.69 4.20 0.20
C ALA A 17 -10.52 3.63 1.00
N PHE A 18 -9.71 4.50 1.59
CA PHE A 18 -8.59 4.12 2.45
C PHE A 18 -8.36 5.12 3.58
N ILE A 19 -7.62 4.67 4.60
CA ILE A 19 -7.11 5.46 5.72
C ILE A 19 -5.58 5.39 5.65
N LEU A 20 -4.93 6.55 5.70
CA LEU A 20 -3.48 6.65 5.88
C LEU A 20 -3.12 6.23 7.31
N ILE A 21 -2.20 5.30 7.45
CA ILE A 21 -1.70 4.83 8.75
C ILE A 21 -0.16 4.95 8.80
N GLY A 22 0.45 4.55 9.91
CA GLY A 22 1.90 4.49 10.04
C GLY A 22 2.59 5.85 10.11
N GLY A 23 3.87 5.89 9.72
CA GLY A 23 4.71 7.08 9.91
C GLY A 23 4.22 8.31 9.15
N MET A 24 3.67 8.14 7.94
CA MET A 24 3.12 9.26 7.16
C MET A 24 1.85 9.84 7.80
N ALA A 25 1.04 9.03 8.48
CA ALA A 25 -0.09 9.54 9.28
C ALA A 25 0.40 10.38 10.47
N ALA A 26 1.46 9.94 11.16
CA ALA A 26 2.06 10.70 12.25
C ALA A 26 2.66 12.03 11.77
N VAL A 27 3.34 12.03 10.62
CA VAL A 27 3.87 13.25 9.97
C VAL A 27 2.73 14.21 9.62
N ALA A 28 1.61 13.70 9.09
CA ALA A 28 0.42 14.52 8.81
C ALA A 28 -0.18 15.15 10.08
N GLN A 29 0.09 14.59 11.26
CA GLN A 29 -0.31 15.12 12.58
C GLN A 29 0.81 15.94 13.26
N GLY A 30 1.85 16.34 12.54
CA GLY A 30 2.90 17.23 13.03
C GLY A 30 4.10 16.55 13.69
N ALA A 31 4.20 15.22 13.64
CA ALA A 31 5.37 14.53 14.15
C ALA A 31 6.59 14.73 13.24
N THR A 32 7.78 14.88 13.82
CA THR A 32 9.04 15.12 13.10
C THR A 32 9.75 13.83 12.65
N TYR A 33 9.00 12.76 12.42
CA TYR A 33 9.56 11.48 11.96
C TYR A 33 9.93 11.54 10.48
N VAL A 34 11.08 10.96 10.13
CA VAL A 34 11.42 10.70 8.73
C VAL A 34 10.97 9.29 8.39
N THR A 35 10.00 9.17 7.49
CA THR A 35 9.69 7.89 6.84
C THR A 35 9.62 8.05 5.32
N ALA A 36 9.83 6.95 4.61
CA ALA A 36 9.84 6.91 3.15
C ALA A 36 8.84 5.91 2.57
N ASP A 37 8.16 5.12 3.40
CA ASP A 37 7.08 4.23 3.01
C ASP A 37 5.69 4.86 3.18
N LEU A 38 4.70 4.25 2.54
CA LEU A 38 3.29 4.63 2.59
C LEU A 38 2.49 3.41 3.05
N ASP A 39 1.85 3.52 4.21
CA ASP A 39 1.01 2.47 4.77
C ASP A 39 -0.46 2.90 4.73
N ILE A 40 -1.32 2.03 4.20
CA ILE A 40 -2.77 2.28 4.12
C ILE A 40 -3.58 1.10 4.64
N CYS A 41 -4.68 1.41 5.32
CA CYS A 41 -5.78 0.48 5.53
C CYS A 41 -6.88 0.81 4.53
N TYR A 42 -7.28 -0.12 3.68
CA TYR A 42 -8.30 0.11 2.65
C TYR A 42 -9.59 -0.67 2.93
N GLN A 43 -10.72 -0.11 2.49
CA GLN A 43 -12.02 -0.74 2.67
C GLN A 43 -12.09 -2.07 1.90
N ARG A 44 -12.50 -3.14 2.57
CA ARG A 44 -12.63 -4.49 2.01
C ARG A 44 -13.97 -4.72 1.30
N ARG A 45 -14.22 -3.97 0.23
CA ARG A 45 -15.42 -4.10 -0.62
C ARG A 45 -15.03 -4.41 -2.07
N PRO A 46 -15.82 -5.20 -2.83
CA PRO A 46 -15.49 -5.59 -4.20
C PRO A 46 -15.11 -4.43 -5.13
N GLN A 47 -15.87 -3.34 -5.10
CA GLN A 47 -15.61 -2.16 -5.95
C GLN A 47 -14.26 -1.52 -5.60
N ASN A 48 -13.93 -1.44 -4.30
CA ASN A 48 -12.68 -0.84 -3.84
C ASN A 48 -11.46 -1.70 -4.23
N TYR A 49 -11.60 -3.03 -4.26
CA TYR A 49 -10.53 -3.92 -4.76
C TYR A 49 -10.23 -3.68 -6.25
N GLN A 50 -11.28 -3.51 -7.07
CA GLN A 50 -11.12 -3.25 -8.50
C GLN A 50 -10.42 -1.91 -8.73
N ARG A 51 -10.86 -0.85 -8.05
CA ARG A 51 -10.23 0.47 -8.12
C ARG A 51 -8.77 0.42 -7.67
N LEU A 52 -8.51 -0.21 -6.53
CA LEU A 52 -7.17 -0.32 -5.96
C LEU A 52 -6.20 -1.09 -6.86
N SER A 53 -6.60 -2.27 -7.35
CA SER A 53 -5.76 -3.05 -8.27
C SER A 53 -5.47 -2.29 -9.58
N HIS A 54 -6.48 -1.64 -10.17
CA HIS A 54 -6.30 -0.85 -11.39
C HIS A 54 -5.39 0.36 -11.18
N ALA A 55 -5.60 1.13 -10.11
CA ALA A 55 -4.80 2.31 -9.79
C ALA A 55 -3.33 1.97 -9.50
N LEU A 56 -3.07 0.81 -8.90
CA LEU A 56 -1.71 0.37 -8.57
C LEU A 56 -1.00 -0.32 -9.74
N HIS A 57 -1.72 -0.78 -10.76
CA HIS A 57 -1.14 -1.52 -11.89
C HIS A 57 0.06 -0.81 -12.57
N PRO A 58 0.03 0.51 -12.85
CA PRO A 58 1.16 1.21 -13.47
C PRO A 58 2.46 1.19 -12.63
N PHE A 59 2.35 1.02 -11.31
CA PHE A 59 3.49 0.98 -10.40
C PHE A 59 4.16 -0.39 -10.31
N LYS A 60 3.65 -1.39 -11.05
CA LYS A 60 4.20 -2.77 -11.12
C LYS A 60 4.44 -3.36 -9.72
N PRO A 61 3.40 -3.45 -8.86
CA PRO A 61 3.54 -3.89 -7.49
C PRO A 61 4.10 -5.31 -7.40
N ARG A 62 4.95 -5.56 -6.41
CA ARG A 62 5.55 -6.86 -6.11
C ARG A 62 5.38 -7.20 -4.64
N LEU A 63 5.32 -8.49 -4.34
CA LEU A 63 5.37 -8.97 -2.96
C LEU A 63 6.75 -8.70 -2.36
N ARG A 64 6.76 -8.12 -1.17
CA ARG A 64 7.99 -7.92 -0.40
C ARG A 64 8.58 -9.28 -0.03
N GLY A 65 9.87 -9.49 -0.30
CA GLY A 65 10.59 -10.72 0.05
C GLY A 65 10.29 -11.93 -0.85
N ALA A 66 9.47 -11.77 -1.89
CA ALA A 66 9.25 -12.83 -2.87
C ALA A 66 10.42 -12.90 -3.88
N PRO A 67 10.64 -14.08 -4.51
CA PRO A 67 11.56 -14.21 -5.63
C PRO A 67 11.27 -13.19 -6.74
N VAL A 68 12.32 -12.70 -7.40
CA VAL A 68 12.23 -11.64 -8.42
C VAL A 68 11.43 -12.06 -9.66
N ASP A 69 11.40 -13.37 -9.91
CA ASP A 69 10.81 -14.06 -11.04
C ASP A 69 9.42 -14.65 -10.74
N LEU A 70 8.90 -14.45 -9.51
CA LEU A 70 7.54 -14.89 -9.16
C LEU A 70 6.52 -14.15 -10.05
N PRO A 71 5.69 -14.85 -10.84
CA PRO A 71 4.62 -14.23 -11.61
C PRO A 71 3.50 -13.78 -10.67
N PHE A 72 3.64 -12.58 -10.11
CA PHE A 72 2.68 -11.97 -9.20
C PHE A 72 1.82 -10.94 -9.94
N VAL A 73 0.50 -11.06 -9.78
CA VAL A 73 -0.47 -10.08 -10.28
C VAL A 73 -1.25 -9.55 -9.09
N LEU A 74 -1.22 -8.23 -8.87
CA LEU A 74 -2.07 -7.59 -7.87
C LEU A 74 -3.44 -7.28 -8.49
N ASP A 75 -4.36 -8.23 -8.42
CA ASP A 75 -5.75 -8.08 -8.85
C ASP A 75 -6.74 -8.05 -7.68
N ALA A 76 -8.04 -7.89 -7.98
CA ALA A 76 -9.08 -7.86 -6.96
C ALA A 76 -9.20 -9.18 -6.19
N ALA A 77 -8.95 -10.32 -6.84
CA ALA A 77 -8.97 -11.63 -6.18
C ALA A 77 -7.82 -11.77 -5.17
N THR A 78 -6.62 -11.33 -5.55
CA THR A 78 -5.42 -11.25 -4.72
C THR A 78 -5.65 -10.34 -3.52
N LEU A 79 -6.22 -9.14 -3.71
CA LEU A 79 -6.56 -8.22 -2.62
C LEU A 79 -7.63 -8.80 -1.67
N ARG A 80 -8.61 -9.53 -2.22
CA ARG A 80 -9.64 -10.21 -1.43
C ARG A 80 -9.06 -11.36 -0.60
N ALA A 81 -8.10 -12.11 -1.16
CA ALA A 81 -7.44 -13.23 -0.48
C ALA A 81 -6.38 -12.76 0.53
N GLY A 82 -5.71 -11.63 0.24
CA GLY A 82 -4.67 -11.06 1.10
C GLY A 82 -5.26 -10.43 2.36
N LEU A 83 -4.63 -10.68 3.51
CA LEU A 83 -5.08 -10.14 4.80
C LEU A 83 -4.07 -9.20 5.49
N ASN A 84 -2.78 -9.21 5.14
CA ASN A 84 -1.77 -8.32 5.76
C ASN A 84 -0.56 -8.04 4.84
N PHE A 85 -0.15 -6.77 4.74
CA PHE A 85 1.19 -6.39 4.28
C PHE A 85 2.01 -5.99 5.53
N ARG A 86 3.05 -6.76 5.86
CA ARG A 86 3.82 -6.58 7.11
C ARG A 86 4.86 -5.43 7.01
N PRO A 87 4.98 -4.54 8.01
CA PRO A 87 6.09 -3.59 8.13
C PRO A 87 7.42 -4.31 8.39
N ARG A 88 8.54 -3.70 7.97
CA ARG A 88 9.91 -4.26 8.02
C ARG A 88 10.44 -4.49 9.44
N SER A 89 9.83 -3.88 10.46
CA SER A 89 10.34 -3.88 11.84
C SER A 89 10.12 -5.18 12.62
N TRP A 90 9.37 -6.13 12.06
CA TRP A 90 9.05 -7.42 12.70
C TRP A 90 9.90 -8.60 12.23
N ASP A 91 10.85 -8.38 11.30
CA ASP A 91 11.74 -9.42 10.78
C ASP A 91 13.09 -9.50 11.55
N ARG A 92 13.23 -8.80 12.68
CA ARG A 92 14.41 -8.95 13.56
C ARG A 92 14.14 -10.05 14.59
N PRO A 93 15.04 -11.04 14.75
CA PRO A 93 15.00 -11.86 15.95
C PRO A 93 15.26 -10.96 17.16
N LEU A 94 14.52 -11.19 18.24
CA LEU A 94 14.85 -10.65 19.57
C LEU A 94 16.27 -11.07 19.96
#